data_AF-A0A6A5HLH6-F1
#
_entry.id   AF-A0A6A5HLH6-F1
#
_cell.length_a   1.000
_cell.length_b   1.000
_cell.length_c   1.000
_cell.angle_alpha   90.00
_cell.angle_beta   90.00
_cell.angle_gamma   90.00
#
_symmetry.space_group_name_H-M   'P 1'
#
loop_
_entity.id
_entity.type
_entity.pdbx_description
1 polymer ?
#
loop_
_entity_poly.entity_id
_entity_poly.type
_entity_poly.pdbx_seq_one_letter_code
_entity_poly.pdbx_strand_id
1 'polypeptide(L)'
;MLALAERRRRRMFPEPRNGAHQYMQNLRGANTNTLFIAYTVCHGIVGQETPGVYNNPSTVVFTFNGTRRPEHFIEYFHFQKATIQHIDPALIRRVTQWILEDFRANRGIFPDFIVVLRDHVREGMHDTVEDLEFKAFKESITAYKEATEYAADWVPRLAFGLAPWRQEHTEPLVYLFQNDDNVFVTNDEFQQLIVSMFITIRINTTRYSVMEPLWAAENTATLWTKLFPSYATFTAARNRPLPRIANSEQYDFDTISLQFHLDPE
;
A
#
# COMPACT_ATOMS: atom_id res chain seq x y z
N MET A 1 36.54 -4.00 35.26
CA MET A 1 35.16 -4.28 34.81
C MET A 1 34.14 -3.43 35.57
N LEU A 2 34.12 -2.12 35.32
CA LEU A 2 33.11 -1.21 35.92
C LEU A 2 32.72 -0.05 34.97
N ALA A 3 33.32 0.05 33.78
CA ALA A 3 33.12 1.17 32.86
C ALA A 3 32.07 0.93 31.74
N LEU A 4 31.46 -0.27 31.67
CA LEU A 4 30.42 -0.56 30.67
C LEU A 4 28.98 -0.41 31.21
N ALA A 5 28.81 -0.34 32.54
CA ALA A 5 27.49 -0.29 33.18
C ALA A 5 26.88 1.13 33.24
N GLU A 6 27.70 2.19 33.12
CA GLU A 6 27.24 3.58 33.25
C GLU A 6 26.85 4.28 31.93
N ARG A 7 26.96 3.59 30.78
CA ARG A 7 26.47 4.12 29.49
C ARG A 7 24.97 3.92 29.26
N ARG A 8 24.25 3.31 30.20
CA ARG A 8 22.79 3.42 30.31
C ARG A 8 22.42 4.67 31.12
N ARG A 9 22.86 5.85 30.66
CA ARG A 9 22.12 7.06 30.97
C ARG A 9 20.75 6.86 30.34
N ARG A 10 19.79 6.51 31.20
CA ARG A 10 18.35 6.65 30.97
C ARG A 10 18.16 7.91 30.13
N ARG A 11 17.84 7.75 28.84
CA ARG A 11 17.05 8.77 28.17
C ARG A 11 15.78 8.80 29.01
N MET A 12 15.69 9.76 29.93
CA MET A 12 14.41 10.17 30.46
C MET A 12 13.64 10.63 29.23
N PHE A 13 12.88 9.70 28.66
CA PHE A 13 11.84 10.08 27.74
C PHE A 13 10.89 10.93 28.57
N PRO A 14 10.65 12.20 28.19
CA PRO A 14 9.63 12.99 28.87
C PRO A 14 8.35 12.17 28.86
N GLU A 15 7.71 11.99 30.01
CA GLU A 15 6.42 11.33 30.06
C GLU A 15 5.48 12.05 29.08
N PRO A 16 4.89 11.32 28.10
CA PRO A 16 4.00 11.95 27.14
C PRO A 16 2.80 12.51 27.89
N ARG A 17 2.65 13.83 27.89
CA ARG A 17 1.57 14.52 28.60
C ARG A 17 0.17 14.20 28.09
N ASN A 18 0.01 13.46 26.99
CA ASN A 18 -1.28 13.13 26.37
C ASN A 18 -1.25 11.68 25.86
N GLY A 19 -2.25 10.85 26.21
CA GLY A 19 -2.40 9.46 25.74
C GLY A 19 -2.36 9.32 24.20
N ALA A 20 -2.82 10.35 23.50
CA ALA A 20 -2.63 10.59 22.07
C ALA A 20 -1.19 10.35 21.56
N HIS A 21 -0.16 10.89 22.22
CA HIS A 21 1.21 10.76 21.74
C HIS A 21 1.75 9.34 21.88
N GLN A 22 1.37 8.64 22.96
CA GLN A 22 1.75 7.24 23.18
C GLN A 22 1.01 6.31 22.23
N TYR A 23 -0.29 6.56 22.01
CA TYR A 23 -1.09 5.89 20.99
C TYR A 23 -0.48 6.06 19.58
N MET A 24 -0.03 7.27 19.26
CA MET A 24 0.65 7.58 18.00
C MET A 24 2.02 6.90 17.85
N GLN A 25 2.80 6.80 18.92
CA GLN A 25 4.03 6.00 18.91
C GLN A 25 3.74 4.50 18.76
N ASN A 26 2.61 4.01 19.27
CA ASN A 26 2.21 2.62 19.10
C ASN A 26 1.71 2.33 17.69
N LEU A 27 1.06 3.28 17.01
CA LEU A 27 0.63 3.12 15.62
C LEU A 27 1.74 3.38 14.60
N ARG A 28 2.73 4.24 14.90
CA ARG A 28 3.70 4.68 13.89
C ARG A 28 5.13 4.91 14.38
N GLY A 29 5.38 4.76 15.68
CA GLY A 29 6.72 4.91 16.24
C GLY A 29 7.65 3.76 15.88
N ALA A 30 8.92 3.88 16.26
CA ALA A 30 9.96 2.88 15.95
C ALA A 30 9.66 1.46 16.50
N ASN A 31 8.71 1.34 17.43
CA ASN A 31 8.28 0.08 18.03
C ASN A 31 6.84 -0.30 17.65
N THR A 32 6.25 0.33 16.63
CA THR A 32 4.88 0.00 16.22
C THR A 32 4.79 -1.42 15.70
N ASN A 33 3.71 -2.09 16.09
CA ASN A 33 3.29 -3.37 15.50
C ASN A 33 2.11 -3.20 14.54
N THR A 34 1.95 -2.00 13.97
CA THR A 34 0.94 -1.72 12.95
C THR A 34 1.53 -1.93 11.56
N LEU A 35 0.77 -2.67 10.74
CA LEU A 35 0.99 -2.81 9.31
C LEU A 35 0.10 -1.79 8.59
N PHE A 36 0.72 -0.88 7.85
CA PHE A 36 0.03 0.02 6.93
C PHE A 36 0.15 -0.53 5.52
N ILE A 37 -0.97 -0.54 4.80
CA ILE A 37 -1.04 -0.85 3.38
C ILE A 37 -1.80 0.30 2.73
N ALA A 38 -1.15 1.09 1.89
CA ALA A 38 -1.82 2.05 1.03
C ALA A 38 -1.77 1.58 -0.41
N TYR A 39 -2.81 1.81 -1.20
CA TYR A 39 -2.81 1.37 -2.58
C TYR A 39 -3.67 2.26 -3.48
N THR A 40 -3.28 2.30 -4.75
CA THR A 40 -3.90 3.16 -5.76
C THR A 40 -3.80 2.52 -7.15
N VAL A 41 -4.55 3.08 -8.09
CA VAL A 41 -4.51 2.73 -9.51
C VAL A 41 -4.33 4.01 -10.33
N CYS A 42 -3.26 4.07 -11.11
CA CYS A 42 -3.08 5.10 -12.13
C CYS A 42 -3.48 4.53 -13.49
N HIS A 43 -4.32 5.24 -14.24
CA HIS A 43 -4.83 4.75 -15.52
C HIS A 43 -3.94 5.15 -16.68
N GLY A 44 -3.53 4.16 -17.47
CA GLY A 44 -2.95 4.38 -18.79
C GLY A 44 -4.00 4.89 -19.79
N ILE A 45 -3.51 5.29 -20.96
CA ILE A 45 -4.33 5.84 -22.05
C ILE A 45 -4.69 4.76 -23.05
N VAL A 46 -5.97 4.61 -23.37
CA VAL A 46 -6.39 3.81 -24.53
C VAL A 46 -6.35 4.72 -25.76
N GLY A 47 -5.50 4.40 -26.73
CA GLY A 47 -5.46 5.14 -27.99
C GLY A 47 -6.78 4.99 -28.75
N GLN A 48 -7.33 6.08 -29.27
CA GLN A 48 -8.59 6.07 -30.03
C GLN A 48 -8.50 5.19 -31.30
N GLU A 49 -7.30 4.95 -31.82
CA GLU A 49 -7.05 4.22 -33.07
C GLU A 49 -6.95 2.70 -32.92
N THR A 50 -6.89 2.15 -31.70
CA THR A 50 -6.87 0.70 -31.44
C THR A 50 -7.86 0.28 -30.34
N PRO A 51 -9.18 0.38 -30.59
CA PRO A 51 -10.20 -0.03 -29.63
C PRO A 51 -10.02 -1.50 -29.22
N GLY A 52 -9.86 -1.77 -27.92
CA GLY A 52 -9.71 -3.12 -27.37
C GLY A 52 -8.27 -3.62 -27.22
N VAL A 53 -7.26 -2.89 -27.68
CA VAL A 53 -5.85 -3.19 -27.41
C VAL A 53 -5.31 -2.22 -26.37
N TYR A 54 -5.13 -2.72 -25.15
CA TYR A 54 -4.64 -1.90 -24.03
C TYR A 54 -3.11 -1.84 -24.05
N ASN A 55 -2.54 -1.06 -24.98
CA ASN A 55 -1.09 -0.92 -25.12
C ASN A 55 -0.43 -0.05 -24.03
N ASN A 56 -1.24 0.72 -23.29
CA ASN A 56 -0.79 1.45 -22.11
C ASN A 56 -1.66 1.01 -20.91
N PRO A 57 -1.16 0.13 -20.02
CA PRO A 57 -1.92 -0.43 -18.91
C PRO A 57 -2.26 0.61 -17.84
N SER A 58 -3.22 0.27 -16.99
CA SER A 58 -3.26 0.90 -15.66
C SER A 58 -2.19 0.26 -14.79
N THR A 59 -1.57 1.03 -13.90
CA THR A 59 -0.65 0.50 -12.90
C THR A 59 -1.31 0.56 -11.53
N VAL A 60 -1.40 -0.60 -10.89
CA VAL A 60 -1.75 -0.75 -9.48
C VAL A 60 -0.46 -0.69 -8.67
N VAL A 61 -0.46 0.05 -7.56
CA VAL A 61 0.65 0.05 -6.61
C VAL A 61 0.13 -0.13 -5.21
N PHE A 62 0.76 -1.03 -4.46
CA PHE A 62 0.62 -1.21 -3.03
C PHE A 62 1.90 -0.72 -2.35
N THR A 63 1.75 0.14 -1.37
CA THR A 63 2.81 0.67 -0.55
C THR A 63 2.58 0.23 0.89
N PHE A 64 3.57 -0.38 1.53
CA PHE A 64 3.40 -0.94 2.86
C PHE A 64 4.67 -0.86 3.70
N ASN A 65 4.52 -0.84 5.02
CA ASN A 65 5.66 -0.73 5.93
C ASN A 65 6.22 -2.10 6.35
N GLY A 66 6.37 -3.06 5.44
CA GLY A 66 6.78 -4.44 5.77
C GLY A 66 8.23 -4.60 6.26
N THR A 67 9.02 -3.54 6.34
CA THR A 67 10.46 -3.63 6.65
C THR A 67 10.75 -3.73 8.16
N ARG A 68 12.03 -3.95 8.50
CA ARG A 68 12.54 -3.91 9.89
C ARG A 68 12.35 -2.56 10.57
N ARG A 69 12.24 -1.49 9.77
CA ARG A 69 12.03 -0.12 10.22
C ARG A 69 10.59 0.26 9.91
N PRO A 70 9.69 0.31 10.91
CA PRO A 70 8.28 0.55 10.68
C PRO A 70 7.93 1.88 10.00
N GLU A 71 8.87 2.80 10.04
CA GLU A 71 8.79 4.11 9.42
C GLU A 71 9.16 4.10 7.93
N HIS A 72 9.65 2.98 7.38
CA HIS A 72 10.00 2.82 5.97
C HIS A 72 8.89 2.10 5.22
N PHE A 73 8.44 2.71 4.13
CA PHE A 73 7.51 2.12 3.19
C PHE A 73 8.26 1.55 1.98
N ILE A 74 7.83 0.38 1.54
CA ILE A 74 8.25 -0.29 0.31
C ILE A 74 7.04 -0.53 -0.57
N GLU A 75 7.29 -0.84 -1.84
CA GLU A 75 6.28 -0.80 -2.88
C GLU A 75 6.22 -2.13 -3.64
N TYR A 76 5.01 -2.52 -4.03
CA TYR A 76 4.74 -3.58 -4.98
C TYR A 76 3.84 -3.00 -6.07
N PHE A 77 4.19 -3.19 -7.34
CA PHE A 77 3.37 -2.73 -8.46
C PHE A 77 2.89 -3.88 -9.34
N HIS A 78 1.80 -3.63 -10.06
CA HIS A 78 1.21 -4.57 -10.99
C HIS A 78 0.52 -3.85 -12.14
N PHE A 79 0.71 -4.31 -13.36
CA PHE A 79 -0.04 -3.82 -14.51
C PHE A 79 -1.40 -4.50 -14.61
N GLN A 80 -2.43 -3.74 -14.98
CA GLN A 80 -3.73 -4.29 -15.32
C GLN A 80 -4.29 -3.60 -16.57
N LYS A 81 -5.40 -4.11 -17.09
CA LYS A 81 -6.09 -3.49 -18.23
C LYS A 81 -6.36 -2.01 -17.95
N ALA A 82 -6.17 -1.17 -18.98
CA ALA A 82 -6.38 0.27 -18.82
C ALA A 82 -7.83 0.56 -18.41
N THR A 83 -8.07 1.68 -17.73
CA THR A 83 -9.40 2.19 -17.33
C THR A 83 -10.18 1.36 -16.29
N ILE A 84 -9.70 0.18 -15.89
CA ILE A 84 -10.32 -0.59 -14.82
C ILE A 84 -9.95 0.07 -13.48
N GLN A 85 -10.94 0.60 -12.77
CA GLN A 85 -10.74 1.32 -11.50
C GLN A 85 -10.56 0.40 -10.30
N HIS A 86 -11.27 -0.73 -10.28
CA HIS A 86 -11.11 -1.72 -9.22
C HIS A 86 -9.90 -2.62 -9.49
N ILE A 87 -9.42 -3.27 -8.43
CA ILE A 87 -8.29 -4.18 -8.48
C ILE A 87 -8.82 -5.61 -8.34
N ASP A 88 -8.25 -6.53 -9.11
CA ASP A 88 -8.63 -7.94 -9.05
C ASP A 88 -8.43 -8.49 -7.62
N PRO A 89 -9.48 -9.04 -6.98
CA PRO A 89 -9.39 -9.72 -5.69
C PRO A 89 -8.29 -10.80 -5.61
N ALA A 90 -8.00 -11.50 -6.71
CA ALA A 90 -6.93 -12.49 -6.75
C ALA A 90 -5.54 -11.86 -6.58
N LEU A 91 -5.31 -10.69 -7.19
CA LEU A 91 -4.09 -9.92 -7.00
C LEU A 91 -3.97 -9.46 -5.54
N ILE A 92 -5.04 -8.92 -4.96
CA ILE A 92 -5.06 -8.46 -3.57
C ILE A 92 -4.71 -9.61 -2.63
N ARG A 93 -5.31 -10.80 -2.78
CA ARG A 93 -4.98 -11.97 -1.96
C ARG A 93 -3.50 -12.37 -2.07
N ARG A 94 -2.97 -12.46 -3.30
CA ARG A 94 -1.55 -12.78 -3.53
C ARG A 94 -0.62 -11.76 -2.84
N VAL A 95 -0.86 -10.48 -3.06
CA VAL A 95 -0.01 -9.40 -2.52
C VAL A 95 -0.14 -9.30 -1.00
N THR A 96 -1.34 -9.47 -0.46
CA THR A 96 -1.57 -9.44 1.00
C THR A 96 -0.80 -10.55 1.70
N GLN A 97 -0.80 -11.77 1.13
CA GLN A 97 0.00 -12.86 1.66
C GLN A 97 1.50 -12.49 1.69
N TRP A 98 2.05 -11.99 0.58
CA TRP A 98 3.46 -11.57 0.52
C TRP A 98 3.79 -10.45 1.51
N ILE A 99 2.91 -9.46 1.65
CA ILE A 99 3.09 -8.36 2.62
C ILE A 99 3.17 -8.91 4.06
N LEU A 100 2.31 -9.87 4.42
CA LEU A 100 2.30 -10.48 5.75
C LEU A 100 3.55 -11.34 5.99
N GLU A 101 4.01 -12.05 4.96
CA GLU A 101 5.27 -12.81 4.99
C GLU A 101 6.47 -11.89 5.20
N ASP A 102 6.56 -10.80 4.42
CA ASP A 102 7.63 -9.80 4.54
C ASP A 102 7.64 -9.14 5.92
N PHE A 103 6.46 -8.72 6.42
CA PHE A 103 6.34 -8.12 7.74
C PHE A 103 6.88 -9.07 8.82
N ARG A 104 6.44 -10.34 8.79
CA ARG A 104 6.86 -11.35 9.75
C ARG A 104 8.34 -11.67 9.62
N ALA A 105 8.86 -11.84 8.40
CA ALA A 105 10.26 -12.16 8.16
C ALA A 105 11.18 -11.03 8.65
N ASN A 106 10.76 -9.78 8.51
CA ASN A 106 11.54 -8.63 8.93
C ASN A 106 11.41 -8.31 10.43
N ARG A 107 10.22 -8.45 11.01
CA ARG A 107 9.96 -8.01 12.40
C ARG A 107 9.91 -9.15 13.42
N GLY A 108 9.78 -10.40 12.96
CA GLY A 108 9.68 -11.59 13.82
C GLY A 108 8.36 -11.74 14.57
N ILE A 109 7.38 -10.89 14.28
CA ILE A 109 6.07 -10.82 14.94
C ILE A 109 4.95 -10.63 13.91
N PHE A 110 3.71 -10.93 14.30
CA PHE A 110 2.52 -10.60 13.51
C PHE A 110 2.01 -9.21 13.86
N PRO A 111 1.40 -8.47 12.91
CA PRO A 111 0.87 -7.15 13.20
C PRO A 111 -0.37 -7.24 14.11
N ASP A 112 -0.45 -6.40 15.14
CA ASP A 112 -1.64 -6.29 16.00
C ASP A 112 -2.76 -5.51 15.31
N PHE A 113 -2.37 -4.59 14.44
CA PHE A 113 -3.25 -3.70 13.69
C PHE A 113 -2.87 -3.72 12.22
N ILE A 114 -3.87 -3.78 11.35
CA ILE A 114 -3.69 -3.65 9.91
C ILE A 114 -4.57 -2.51 9.43
N VAL A 115 -3.95 -1.45 8.94
CA VAL A 115 -4.64 -0.28 8.39
C VAL A 115 -4.44 -0.25 6.88
N VAL A 116 -5.53 -0.37 6.16
CA VAL A 116 -5.56 -0.39 4.70
C VAL A 116 -6.18 0.92 4.20
N LEU A 117 -5.50 1.58 3.27
CA LEU A 117 -5.87 2.89 2.73
C LEU A 117 -5.95 2.82 1.21
N ARG A 118 -7.09 3.20 0.64
CA ARG A 118 -7.33 3.16 -0.81
C ARG A 118 -7.49 4.55 -1.40
N ASP A 119 -6.59 4.95 -2.32
CA ASP A 119 -6.68 6.26 -2.97
C ASP A 119 -7.59 6.29 -4.20
N HIS A 120 -8.05 7.48 -4.59
CA HIS A 120 -8.78 7.77 -5.83
C HIS A 120 -10.02 6.92 -6.10
N VAL A 121 -10.80 6.60 -5.07
CA VAL A 121 -12.10 5.95 -5.25
C VAL A 121 -13.17 6.99 -5.55
N ARG A 122 -13.92 6.77 -6.63
CA ARG A 122 -15.11 7.57 -6.94
C ARG A 122 -16.28 7.10 -6.09
N GLU A 123 -17.17 8.00 -5.73
CA GLU A 123 -18.32 7.70 -4.83
C GLU A 123 -19.12 6.47 -5.28
N GLY A 124 -19.45 6.37 -6.58
CA GLY A 124 -20.18 5.22 -7.14
C GLY A 124 -19.43 3.88 -7.15
N MET A 125 -18.16 3.84 -6.70
CA MET A 125 -17.35 2.62 -6.60
C MET A 125 -17.12 2.17 -5.15
N HIS A 126 -17.62 2.91 -4.16
CA HIS A 126 -17.38 2.61 -2.74
C HIS A 126 -17.83 1.19 -2.38
N ASP A 127 -19.05 0.80 -2.78
CA ASP A 127 -19.59 -0.55 -2.52
C ASP A 127 -18.76 -1.63 -3.21
N THR A 128 -18.32 -1.39 -4.45
CA THR A 128 -17.48 -2.34 -5.19
C THR A 128 -16.13 -2.55 -4.52
N VAL A 129 -15.50 -1.47 -4.06
CA VAL A 129 -14.22 -1.53 -3.34
C VAL A 129 -14.40 -2.24 -1.99
N GLU A 130 -15.48 -2.00 -1.28
CA GLU A 130 -15.75 -2.66 -0.01
C GLU A 130 -16.04 -4.16 -0.18
N ASP A 131 -16.95 -4.52 -1.09
CA ASP A 131 -17.42 -5.89 -1.29
C ASP A 131 -16.40 -6.80 -1.96
N LEU A 132 -15.52 -6.24 -2.81
CA LEU A 132 -14.52 -7.00 -3.55
C LEU A 132 -13.11 -6.80 -2.98
N GLU A 133 -12.62 -5.56 -2.92
CA GLU A 133 -11.22 -5.30 -2.56
C GLU A 133 -10.98 -5.51 -1.07
N PHE A 134 -11.77 -4.87 -0.20
CA PHE A 134 -11.62 -5.02 1.24
C PHE A 134 -11.95 -6.45 1.71
N LYS A 135 -12.96 -7.08 1.12
CA LYS A 135 -13.25 -8.49 1.37
C LYS A 135 -12.07 -9.40 1.01
N ALA A 136 -11.39 -9.14 -0.10
CA ALA A 136 -10.20 -9.91 -0.50
C ALA A 136 -9.05 -9.79 0.52
N PHE A 137 -8.82 -8.60 1.09
CA PHE A 137 -7.87 -8.43 2.19
C PHE A 137 -8.25 -9.30 3.39
N LYS A 138 -9.51 -9.25 3.84
CA LYS A 138 -10.01 -10.06 4.96
C LYS A 138 -9.82 -11.55 4.73
N GLU A 139 -10.27 -12.04 3.58
CA GLU A 139 -10.14 -13.45 3.19
C GLU A 139 -8.67 -13.89 3.18
N SER A 140 -7.77 -13.07 2.63
CA SER A 140 -6.35 -13.38 2.60
C SER A 140 -5.71 -13.45 3.99
N ILE A 141 -6.08 -12.54 4.88
CA ILE A 141 -5.57 -12.49 6.26
C ILE A 141 -6.05 -13.73 7.03
N THR A 142 -7.33 -14.08 6.89
CA THR A 142 -7.89 -15.30 7.49
C THR A 142 -7.19 -16.55 6.95
N ALA A 143 -7.03 -16.68 5.63
CA ALA A 143 -6.34 -17.81 5.02
C ALA A 143 -4.87 -17.91 5.48
N TYR A 144 -4.16 -16.79 5.57
CA TYR A 144 -2.78 -16.75 6.06
C TYR A 144 -2.67 -17.21 7.53
N LYS A 145 -3.63 -16.80 8.36
CA LYS A 145 -3.74 -17.28 9.76
C LYS A 145 -3.92 -18.78 9.80
N GLU A 146 -4.90 -19.32 9.07
CA GLU A 146 -5.23 -20.75 9.05
C GLU A 146 -4.07 -21.62 8.53
N ALA A 147 -3.31 -21.11 7.56
CA ALA A 147 -2.15 -21.79 7.01
C ALA A 147 -0.90 -21.74 7.92
N THR A 148 -0.86 -20.85 8.91
CA THR A 148 0.32 -20.61 9.74
C THR A 148 0.16 -21.23 11.13
N GLU A 149 0.88 -22.31 11.41
CA GLU A 149 0.80 -23.09 12.66
C GLU A 149 0.93 -22.24 13.93
N TYR A 150 1.79 -21.22 13.92
CA TYR A 150 2.03 -20.32 15.06
C TYR A 150 1.11 -19.09 15.11
N ALA A 151 0.11 -19.00 14.23
CA ALA A 151 -0.82 -17.87 14.15
C ALA A 151 -2.20 -18.19 14.73
N ALA A 152 -2.39 -19.35 15.38
CA ALA A 152 -3.70 -19.80 15.89
C ALA A 152 -4.41 -18.73 16.75
N ASP A 153 -3.66 -18.07 17.65
CA ASP A 153 -4.17 -17.03 18.54
C ASP A 153 -4.09 -15.60 17.96
N TRP A 154 -3.49 -15.44 16.78
CA TRP A 154 -3.37 -14.13 16.14
C TRP A 154 -4.71 -13.68 15.55
N VAL A 155 -5.17 -12.50 15.98
CA VAL A 155 -6.38 -11.84 15.46
C VAL A 155 -6.08 -10.35 15.35
N PRO A 156 -5.68 -9.86 14.15
CA PRO A 156 -5.40 -8.45 13.96
C PRO A 156 -6.71 -7.64 13.96
N ARG A 157 -6.68 -6.42 14.47
CA ARG A 157 -7.76 -5.45 14.24
C ARG A 157 -7.54 -4.74 12.91
N LEU A 158 -8.61 -4.63 12.11
CA LEU A 158 -8.57 -4.06 10.77
C LEU A 158 -9.21 -2.68 10.74
N ALA A 159 -8.62 -1.78 9.97
CA ALA A 159 -9.27 -0.54 9.60
C ALA A 159 -9.08 -0.30 8.10
N PHE A 160 -10.18 -0.04 7.39
CA PHE A 160 -10.20 0.20 5.95
C PHE A 160 -10.71 1.60 5.65
N GLY A 161 -9.81 2.43 5.11
CA GLY A 161 -10.06 3.83 4.79
C GLY A 161 -10.02 4.10 3.30
N LEU A 162 -10.98 4.87 2.81
CA LEU A 162 -11.00 5.45 1.49
C LEU A 162 -10.46 6.88 1.54
N ALA A 163 -9.50 7.19 0.69
CA ALA A 163 -9.17 8.57 0.36
C ALA A 163 -10.07 9.02 -0.80
N PRO A 164 -10.66 10.22 -0.72
CA PRO A 164 -11.60 10.69 -1.72
C PRO A 164 -10.88 10.92 -3.05
N TRP A 165 -11.60 10.71 -4.15
CA TRP A 165 -11.12 11.16 -5.46
C TRP A 165 -10.95 12.68 -5.46
N ARG A 166 -9.79 13.13 -5.92
CA ARG A 166 -9.43 14.55 -5.95
C ARG A 166 -9.10 14.95 -7.38
N GLN A 167 -9.63 16.09 -7.82
CA GLN A 167 -9.00 16.83 -8.91
C GLN A 167 -7.69 17.42 -8.37
N GLU A 168 -6.67 17.51 -9.21
CA GLU A 168 -5.39 18.11 -8.82
C GLU A 168 -5.63 19.44 -8.09
N HIS A 169 -5.20 19.51 -6.82
CA HIS A 169 -5.01 20.72 -6.01
C HIS A 169 -6.18 21.46 -5.32
N THR A 170 -7.41 20.93 -5.14
CA THR A 170 -8.51 21.82 -4.68
C THR A 170 -9.31 21.47 -3.43
N GLU A 171 -9.27 20.27 -2.84
CA GLU A 171 -10.21 19.94 -1.74
C GLU A 171 -9.56 19.38 -0.47
N PRO A 172 -10.13 19.67 0.73
CA PRO A 172 -9.67 19.10 1.99
C PRO A 172 -9.83 17.57 1.95
N LEU A 173 -8.80 16.88 2.43
CA LEU A 173 -8.81 15.43 2.53
C LEU A 173 -9.81 14.98 3.61
N VAL A 174 -10.96 14.46 3.19
CA VAL A 174 -11.89 13.73 4.06
C VAL A 174 -11.70 12.25 3.83
N TYR A 175 -10.92 11.60 4.66
CA TYR A 175 -10.80 10.15 4.65
C TYR A 175 -12.05 9.52 5.27
N LEU A 176 -12.63 8.55 4.57
CA LEU A 176 -13.80 7.79 5.03
C LEU A 176 -13.34 6.40 5.46
N PHE A 177 -13.45 6.08 6.75
CA PHE A 177 -13.31 4.70 7.21
C PHE A 177 -14.65 4.01 7.08
N GLN A 178 -14.74 3.03 6.18
CA GLN A 178 -15.94 2.22 6.00
C GLN A 178 -16.01 1.09 7.01
N ASN A 179 -14.84 0.62 7.47
CA ASN A 179 -14.74 -0.44 8.45
C ASN A 179 -13.58 -0.14 9.41
N ASP A 180 -13.87 -0.20 10.71
CA ASP A 180 -12.88 -0.04 11.77
C ASP A 180 -13.24 -1.00 12.92
N ASP A 181 -12.44 -2.06 13.08
CA ASP A 181 -12.56 -3.05 14.16
C ASP A 181 -12.04 -2.48 15.49
N ASN A 182 -12.47 -1.27 15.85
CA ASN A 182 -11.97 -0.49 16.98
C ASN A 182 -10.43 -0.39 16.99
N VAL A 183 -9.83 -0.18 15.82
CA VAL A 183 -8.46 0.33 15.71
C VAL A 183 -8.46 1.74 16.29
N PHE A 184 -9.37 2.61 15.83
CA PHE A 184 -9.54 3.96 16.38
C PHE A 184 -10.73 4.02 17.34
N VAL A 185 -10.50 4.45 18.58
CA VAL A 185 -11.57 4.61 19.58
C VAL A 185 -12.27 5.96 19.38
N THR A 186 -11.54 6.95 18.85
CA THR A 186 -12.06 8.31 18.62
C THR A 186 -11.62 8.87 17.27
N ASN A 187 -12.42 9.80 16.74
CA ASN A 187 -12.05 10.56 15.54
C ASN A 187 -10.76 11.38 15.74
N ASP A 188 -10.45 11.78 16.98
CA ASP A 188 -9.24 12.54 17.30
C ASP A 188 -7.97 11.70 17.10
N GLU A 189 -7.99 10.44 17.53
CA GLU A 189 -6.91 9.47 17.31
C GLU A 189 -6.63 9.29 15.82
N PHE A 190 -7.69 9.22 15.02
CA PHE A 190 -7.60 9.12 13.58
C PHE A 190 -7.03 10.39 12.93
N GLN A 191 -7.56 11.56 13.28
CA GLN A 191 -7.06 12.84 12.76
C GLN A 191 -5.58 13.05 13.10
N GLN A 192 -5.16 12.67 14.31
CA GLN A 192 -3.75 12.72 14.71
C GLN A 192 -2.87 11.77 13.89
N LEU A 193 -3.37 10.58 13.55
CA LEU A 193 -2.68 9.66 12.65
C LEU A 193 -2.43 10.31 11.29
N ILE A 194 -3.47 10.82 10.66
CA ILE A 194 -3.40 11.48 9.35
C ILE A 194 -2.39 12.64 9.40
N VAL A 195 -2.52 13.53 10.39
CA VAL A 195 -1.63 14.69 10.53
C VAL A 195 -0.18 14.25 10.68
N SER A 196 0.09 13.19 11.45
CA SER A 196 1.46 12.67 11.56
C SER A 196 1.99 12.18 10.22
N MET A 197 1.16 11.51 9.42
CA MET A 197 1.56 10.96 8.12
C MET A 197 1.76 12.01 7.04
N PHE A 198 1.15 13.20 7.18
CA PHE A 198 1.41 14.34 6.28
C PHE A 198 2.75 15.02 6.53
N ILE A 199 3.26 15.00 7.77
CA ILE A 199 4.46 15.75 8.19
C ILE A 199 5.76 14.99 7.86
N THR A 200 5.67 13.74 7.46
CA THR A 200 6.81 12.80 7.40
C THR A 200 7.23 12.38 6.01
N ILE A 201 6.65 12.94 4.94
CA ILE A 201 7.10 12.62 3.58
C ILE A 201 8.56 13.04 3.46
N ARG A 202 9.46 12.04 3.40
CA ARG A 202 10.91 12.24 3.55
C ARG A 202 11.61 12.88 2.36
N ILE A 203 10.84 13.32 1.37
CA ILE A 203 11.34 13.81 0.09
C ILE A 203 11.52 15.33 0.11
N ASN A 204 10.76 16.02 0.96
CA ASN A 204 10.87 17.47 1.09
C ASN A 204 10.41 17.93 2.48
N THR A 205 10.87 19.10 2.93
CA THR A 205 10.43 19.74 4.18
C THR A 205 9.05 20.42 4.07
N THR A 206 8.37 20.27 2.92
CA THR A 206 7.02 20.81 2.68
C THR A 206 5.93 19.83 3.08
N ARG A 207 4.83 20.34 3.63
CA ARG A 207 3.63 19.56 3.92
C ARG A 207 2.96 19.16 2.61
N TYR A 208 2.57 17.89 2.48
CA TYR A 208 1.76 17.42 1.35
C TYR A 208 0.31 17.26 1.77
N SER A 209 -0.58 17.33 0.78
CA SER A 209 -2.01 17.09 0.91
C SER A 209 -2.36 15.61 0.80
N VAL A 210 -1.50 14.69 1.25
CA VAL A 210 -1.68 13.22 1.23
C VAL A 210 -0.78 12.55 2.26
N MET A 211 -1.23 11.40 2.79
CA MET A 211 -0.40 10.56 3.65
C MET A 211 0.77 9.97 2.83
N GLU A 212 1.95 9.90 3.44
CA GLU A 212 3.18 9.36 2.83
C GLU A 212 2.99 8.06 2.02
N PRO A 213 2.31 7.01 2.53
CA PRO A 213 2.17 5.77 1.77
C PRO A 213 1.25 5.91 0.54
N LEU A 214 0.24 6.78 0.59
CA LEU A 214 -0.62 7.07 -0.57
C LEU A 214 0.14 7.89 -1.62
N TRP A 215 0.89 8.90 -1.18
CA TRP A 215 1.75 9.71 -2.06
C TRP A 215 2.77 8.82 -2.79
N ALA A 216 3.44 7.92 -2.07
CA ALA A 216 4.40 7.00 -2.66
C ALA A 216 3.74 6.08 -3.70
N ALA A 217 2.59 5.49 -3.35
CA ALA A 217 1.83 4.66 -4.28
C ALA A 217 1.44 5.43 -5.56
N GLU A 218 0.95 6.66 -5.43
CA GLU A 218 0.52 7.51 -6.55
C GLU A 218 1.68 7.86 -7.49
N ASN A 219 2.83 8.26 -6.94
CA ASN A 219 4.00 8.61 -7.76
C ASN A 219 4.55 7.41 -8.49
N THR A 220 4.68 6.26 -7.81
CA THR A 220 5.16 5.03 -8.44
C THR A 220 4.18 4.54 -9.51
N ALA A 221 2.87 4.61 -9.26
CA ALA A 221 1.86 4.24 -10.24
C ALA A 221 1.91 5.14 -11.47
N THR A 222 2.05 6.46 -11.26
CA THR A 222 2.17 7.45 -12.33
C THR A 222 3.44 7.24 -13.16
N LEU A 223 4.57 6.98 -12.49
CA LEU A 223 5.85 6.73 -13.14
C LEU A 223 5.77 5.52 -14.06
N TRP A 224 5.35 4.36 -13.55
CA TRP A 224 5.27 3.13 -14.32
C TRP A 224 4.26 3.21 -15.46
N THR A 225 3.11 3.85 -15.24
CA THR A 225 2.11 4.08 -16.28
C THR A 225 2.67 4.93 -17.42
N LYS A 226 3.46 5.97 -17.11
CA LYS A 226 4.12 6.82 -18.13
C LYS A 226 5.30 6.12 -18.81
N LEU A 227 6.02 5.25 -18.10
CA LEU A 227 7.21 4.56 -18.63
C LEU A 227 6.88 3.34 -19.48
N PHE A 228 5.73 2.68 -19.25
CA PHE A 228 5.38 1.43 -19.92
C PHE A 228 5.52 1.48 -21.46
N PRO A 229 5.02 2.51 -22.19
CA PRO A 229 5.16 2.56 -23.65
C PRO A 229 6.64 2.58 -24.11
N SER A 230 7.47 3.34 -23.41
CA SER A 230 8.91 3.41 -23.69
C SER A 230 9.60 2.08 -23.38
N TYR A 231 9.22 1.43 -22.28
CA TYR A 231 9.74 0.11 -21.91
C TYR A 231 9.36 -0.97 -22.93
N ALA A 232 8.10 -1.00 -23.38
CA ALA A 232 7.64 -1.93 -24.42
C ALA A 232 8.40 -1.72 -25.74
N THR A 233 8.64 -0.46 -26.13
CA THR A 233 9.41 -0.12 -27.33
C THR A 233 10.88 -0.56 -27.20
N PHE A 234 11.49 -0.32 -26.04
CA PHE A 234 12.88 -0.66 -25.76
C PHE A 234 13.13 -2.18 -25.77
N THR A 235 12.25 -2.96 -25.13
CA THR A 235 12.35 -4.42 -25.07
C THR A 235 12.15 -5.05 -26.45
N ALA A 236 11.20 -4.56 -27.24
CA ALA A 236 11.02 -4.96 -28.63
C ALA A 236 12.26 -4.66 -29.49
N ALA A 237 12.88 -3.49 -29.35
CA ALA A 237 14.11 -3.12 -30.07
C ALA A 237 15.31 -4.03 -29.73
N ARG A 238 15.29 -4.70 -28.57
CA ARG A 238 16.30 -5.68 -28.15
C ARG A 238 15.98 -7.13 -28.53
N ASN A 239 15.00 -7.35 -29.41
CA ASN A 239 14.49 -8.69 -29.78
C ASN A 239 13.98 -9.50 -28.58
N ARG A 240 13.49 -8.82 -27.54
CA ARG A 240 12.87 -9.43 -26.35
C ARG A 240 11.47 -8.83 -26.15
N PRO A 241 10.51 -9.06 -27.08
CA PRO A 241 9.18 -8.47 -26.96
C PRO A 241 8.48 -8.92 -25.68
N LEU A 242 7.68 -8.04 -25.09
CA LEU A 242 6.90 -8.36 -23.90
C LEU A 242 5.91 -9.51 -24.19
N PRO A 243 5.67 -10.39 -23.20
CA PRO A 243 4.76 -11.50 -23.36
C PRO A 243 3.33 -11.01 -23.62
N ARG A 244 2.62 -11.77 -24.45
CA ARG A 244 1.23 -11.52 -24.83
C ARG A 244 0.38 -12.73 -24.47
N ILE A 245 -0.89 -12.50 -24.22
CA ILE A 245 -1.87 -13.57 -24.03
C ILE A 245 -1.95 -14.37 -25.33
N ALA A 246 -1.96 -15.71 -25.24
CA ALA A 246 -1.95 -16.59 -26.40
C ALA A 246 -3.02 -16.19 -27.43
N ASN A 247 -2.62 -16.07 -28.69
CA ASN A 247 -3.47 -15.69 -29.83
C ASN A 247 -4.12 -14.30 -29.72
N SER A 248 -3.52 -13.37 -28.95
CA SER A 248 -4.02 -12.00 -28.79
C SER A 248 -2.92 -10.96 -28.99
N GLU A 249 -3.31 -9.77 -29.43
CA GLU A 249 -2.47 -8.57 -29.38
C GLU A 249 -2.39 -7.98 -27.96
N GLN A 250 -3.09 -8.55 -26.98
CA GLN A 250 -3.06 -8.05 -25.60
C GLN A 250 -1.81 -8.53 -24.86
N TYR A 251 -1.10 -7.60 -24.22
CA TYR A 251 -0.02 -7.90 -23.28
C TYR A 251 -0.52 -8.76 -22.11
N ASP A 252 0.30 -9.72 -21.72
CA ASP A 252 0.09 -10.50 -20.51
C ASP A 252 0.67 -9.74 -19.32
N PHE A 253 -0.17 -8.90 -18.72
CA PHE A 253 0.24 -8.01 -17.63
C PHE A 253 0.63 -8.75 -16.35
N ASP A 254 0.05 -9.94 -16.10
CA ASP A 254 0.44 -10.76 -14.97
C ASP A 254 1.88 -11.23 -15.13
N THR A 255 2.18 -11.83 -16.28
CA THR A 255 3.54 -12.31 -16.59
C THR A 255 4.55 -11.16 -16.60
N ILE A 256 4.23 -10.03 -17.24
CA ILE A 256 5.11 -8.86 -17.26
C ILE A 256 5.41 -8.38 -15.84
N SER A 257 4.38 -8.20 -15.02
CA SER A 257 4.55 -7.69 -13.65
C SER A 257 5.39 -8.64 -12.80
N LEU A 258 5.15 -9.95 -12.90
CA LEU A 258 5.91 -10.95 -12.14
C LEU A 258 7.40 -10.98 -12.54
N GLN A 259 7.72 -10.77 -13.82
CA GLN A 259 9.12 -10.70 -14.27
C GLN A 259 9.89 -9.57 -13.58
N PHE A 260 9.27 -8.41 -13.38
CA PHE A 260 9.89 -7.30 -12.66
C PHE A 260 10.21 -7.59 -11.19
N HIS A 261 9.48 -8.52 -10.57
CA HIS A 261 9.67 -8.90 -9.17
C HIS A 261 10.62 -10.08 -8.98
N LEU A 262 10.79 -10.92 -10.00
CA LEU A 262 11.65 -12.11 -9.96
C LEU A 262 13.08 -11.84 -10.48
N ASP A 263 13.22 -10.93 -11.45
CA ASP A 263 14.51 -10.51 -12.01
C ASP A 263 14.69 -8.98 -11.83
N PRO A 264 15.24 -8.53 -10.69
CA PRO A 264 15.82 -7.20 -10.64
C PRO A 264 17.13 -7.25 -11.44
N GLU A 265 17.09 -6.96 -12.74
CA GLU A 265 18.32 -6.73 -13.55
C GLU A 265 19.27 -5.74 -12.85
#